data_AF-A0A966DW20-F1
#
_entry.id   AF-A0A966DW20-F1
#
_cell.length_a   1.000
_cell.length_b   1.000
_cell.length_c   1.000
_cell.angle_alpha   90.00
_cell.angle_beta   90.00
_cell.angle_gamma   90.00
#
_symmetry.space_group_name_H-M   'P 1'
#
loop_
_entity.id
_entity.type
_entity.pdbx_description
1 polymer ?
#
loop_
_entity_poly.entity_id
_entity_poly.type
_entity_poly.pdbx_seq_one_letter_code
_entity_poly.pdbx_strand_id
1 'polypeptide(L)'
;MSADITESDVDLRVVNGDAPASEGDIEHGQLLMEFAEAFASRNEEALATARSALLEGAGAEVLVDSAAVAANFQRMVRIADSTGIPLDERNAILSYSVVKKLHLDRFESARNTPQGGLKRRLLSLIAKPLAIRKLKKLAEEKSADI
;
A
#
# COMPACT_ATOMS: atom_id res chain seq x y z
N MET A 1 -4.17 8.52 2.35
CA MET A 1 -4.68 8.95 3.66
C MET A 1 -3.62 9.66 4.49
N SER A 2 -2.43 9.09 4.72
CA SER A 2 -1.32 9.86 5.33
C SER A 2 -0.80 10.95 4.38
N ALA A 3 -0.43 10.57 3.15
CA ALA A 3 0.05 11.47 2.10
C ALA A 3 -0.91 12.64 1.78
N ASP A 4 -2.23 12.39 1.76
CA ASP A 4 -3.24 13.43 1.51
C ASP A 4 -3.37 14.43 2.68
N ILE A 5 -2.99 14.02 3.90
CA ILE A 5 -3.02 14.86 5.11
C ILE A 5 -1.71 15.65 5.21
N THR A 6 -0.59 15.06 4.80
CA THR A 6 0.74 15.69 4.83
C THR A 6 1.08 16.47 3.55
N GLU A 7 0.15 16.57 2.59
CA GLU A 7 0.37 17.13 1.25
C GLU A 7 1.59 16.54 0.51
N SER A 8 1.94 15.30 0.84
CA SER A 8 3.07 14.61 0.23
C SER A 8 2.62 13.99 -1.10
N ASP A 9 3.22 14.41 -2.21
CA ASP A 9 3.00 13.76 -3.49
C ASP A 9 3.71 12.40 -3.48
N VAL A 10 2.94 11.32 -3.62
CA VAL A 10 3.46 9.95 -3.61
C VAL A 10 3.23 9.33 -4.97
N ASP A 11 4.31 9.03 -5.67
CA ASP A 11 4.25 8.35 -6.95
C ASP A 11 3.97 6.86 -6.76
N LEU A 12 2.69 6.50 -6.91
CA LEU A 12 2.23 5.11 -6.81
C LEU A 12 2.75 4.20 -7.93
N ARG A 13 3.35 4.75 -9.00
CA ARG A 13 3.95 3.95 -10.08
C ARG A 13 5.13 3.11 -9.59
N VAL A 14 5.86 3.60 -8.57
CA VAL A 14 6.97 2.87 -7.94
C VAL A 14 6.47 1.56 -7.31
N VAL A 15 5.25 1.55 -6.75
CA VAL A 15 4.66 0.36 -6.11
C VAL A 15 4.22 -0.69 -7.14
N ASN A 16 3.88 -0.27 -8.37
CA ASN A 16 3.53 -1.20 -9.45
C ASN A 16 4.75 -1.75 -10.21
N GLY A 17 5.96 -1.24 -9.94
CA GLY A 17 7.14 -1.50 -10.76
C GLY A 17 7.14 -0.74 -12.09
N ASP A 18 6.22 0.23 -12.28
CA ASP A 18 6.12 1.06 -13.49
C ASP A 18 7.16 2.19 -13.52
N ALA A 19 7.81 2.45 -12.39
CA ALA A 19 8.90 3.40 -12.24
C ALA A 19 9.96 2.81 -11.29
N PRO A 20 11.27 3.01 -11.56
CA PRO A 20 12.30 2.57 -10.64
C PRO A 20 12.16 3.31 -9.31
N ALA A 21 12.36 2.60 -8.19
CA ALA A 21 12.57 3.25 -6.90
C ALA A 21 13.84 4.09 -7.01
N SER A 22 13.75 5.41 -6.90
CA SER A 22 14.94 6.25 -6.89
C SER A 22 15.69 6.03 -5.58
N GLU A 23 16.97 5.69 -5.64
CA GLU A 23 17.82 5.48 -4.44
C GLU A 23 17.89 6.71 -3.50
N GLY A 24 17.45 7.88 -3.96
CA GLY A 24 17.58 9.15 -3.23
C GLY A 24 16.68 9.33 -2.00
N ASP A 25 15.57 8.60 -1.90
CA ASP A 25 14.56 8.85 -0.84
C ASP A 25 14.50 7.74 0.23
N ILE A 26 14.90 6.52 -0.11
CA ILE A 26 14.85 5.35 0.78
C ILE A 26 16.15 4.56 0.64
N GLU A 27 16.92 4.49 1.73
CA GLU A 27 18.14 3.70 1.80
C GLU A 27 17.86 2.23 1.42
N HIS A 28 18.65 1.69 0.48
CA HIS A 28 18.46 0.35 -0.10
C HIS A 28 17.10 0.11 -0.77
N GLY A 29 16.35 1.16 -1.15
CA GLY A 29 14.96 1.05 -1.63
C GLY A 29 14.77 0.08 -2.79
N GLN A 30 15.71 0.02 -3.74
CA GLN A 30 15.65 -0.93 -4.85
C GLN A 30 15.80 -2.39 -4.36
N LEU A 31 16.82 -2.69 -3.56
CA LEU A 31 17.05 -4.05 -3.02
C LEU A 31 15.87 -4.51 -2.16
N LEU A 32 15.28 -3.61 -1.38
CA LEU A 32 14.11 -3.88 -0.56
C LEU A 32 12.87 -4.18 -1.41
N MET A 33 12.68 -3.45 -2.52
CA MET A 33 11.57 -3.69 -3.46
C MET A 33 11.72 -5.05 -4.16
N GLU A 34 12.91 -5.34 -4.69
CA GLU A 34 13.20 -6.61 -5.35
C GLU A 34 13.01 -7.81 -4.41
N PHE A 35 13.45 -7.70 -3.15
CA PHE A 35 13.20 -8.71 -2.13
C PHE A 35 11.71 -8.89 -1.84
N ALA A 36 10.95 -7.81 -1.69
CA ALA A 36 9.52 -7.86 -1.42
C ALA A 36 8.73 -8.50 -2.58
N GLU A 37 9.07 -8.18 -3.82
CA GLU A 37 8.47 -8.77 -5.03
C GLU A 37 8.78 -10.27 -5.12
N ALA A 38 10.05 -10.65 -4.97
CA ALA A 38 10.47 -12.05 -5.00
C ALA A 38 9.77 -12.86 -3.90
N PHE A 39 9.67 -12.31 -2.68
CA PHE A 39 8.97 -12.94 -1.56
C PHE A 39 7.47 -13.14 -1.83
N ALA A 40 6.81 -12.17 -2.46
CA ALA A 40 5.39 -12.27 -2.79
C ALA A 40 5.12 -13.24 -3.95
N SER A 41 6.06 -13.40 -4.89
CA SER A 41 5.91 -14.23 -6.10
C SER A 41 5.84 -15.73 -5.84
N ARG A 42 6.31 -16.20 -4.66
CA ARG A 42 6.52 -17.63 -4.33
C ARG A 42 7.48 -18.35 -5.28
N ASN A 43 8.33 -17.61 -6.00
CA ASN A 43 9.44 -18.17 -6.77
C ASN A 43 10.67 -18.29 -5.86
N GLU A 44 11.01 -19.52 -5.47
CA GLU A 44 12.12 -19.79 -4.55
C GLU A 44 13.49 -19.37 -5.11
N GLU A 45 13.69 -19.49 -6.43
CA GLU A 45 14.94 -19.09 -7.08
C GLU A 45 15.10 -17.57 -7.06
N ALA A 46 14.05 -16.84 -7.46
CA ALA A 46 14.04 -15.38 -7.40
C ALA A 46 14.25 -14.87 -5.97
N LEU A 47 13.62 -15.53 -4.98
CA LEU A 47 13.78 -15.18 -3.57
C LEU A 47 15.19 -15.49 -3.05
N ALA A 48 15.83 -16.58 -3.48
CA ALA A 48 17.22 -16.85 -3.14
C ALA A 48 18.16 -15.78 -3.69
N THR A 49 17.99 -15.40 -4.95
CA THR A 49 18.76 -14.32 -5.58
C THR A 49 18.59 -12.99 -4.86
N ALA A 50 17.35 -12.59 -4.59
CA ALA A 50 17.07 -11.31 -3.90
C ALA A 50 17.59 -11.28 -2.46
N ARG A 51 17.55 -12.42 -1.73
CA ARG A 51 18.16 -12.52 -0.39
C ARG A 51 19.66 -12.29 -0.43
N SER A 52 20.36 -12.90 -1.40
CA SER A 52 21.81 -12.71 -1.55
C SER A 52 22.13 -11.26 -1.90
N ALA A 53 21.41 -10.66 -2.85
CA ALA A 53 21.62 -9.27 -3.25
C ALA A 53 21.39 -8.30 -2.08
N LEU A 54 20.32 -8.49 -1.30
CA LEU A 54 20.03 -7.65 -0.13
C LEU A 54 21.07 -7.87 1.00
N LEU A 55 21.54 -9.09 1.21
CA LEU A 55 22.60 -9.37 2.18
C LEU A 55 23.90 -8.66 1.81
N GLU A 56 24.30 -8.73 0.54
CA GLU A 56 25.53 -8.12 0.03
C GLU A 56 25.45 -6.60 0.02
N GLY A 57 24.29 -6.03 -0.36
CA GLY A 57 24.13 -4.58 -0.52
C GLY A 57 23.71 -3.82 0.74
N ALA A 58 23.03 -4.47 1.69
CA ALA A 58 22.47 -3.82 2.88
C ALA A 58 22.85 -4.50 4.21
N GLY A 59 23.47 -5.69 4.16
CA GLY A 59 23.92 -6.41 5.34
C GLY A 59 22.85 -7.27 6.01
N ALA A 60 23.29 -8.05 7.01
CA ALA A 60 22.49 -9.08 7.63
C ALA A 60 21.32 -8.52 8.47
N GLU A 61 21.52 -7.41 9.18
CA GLU A 61 20.47 -6.79 10.01
C GLU A 61 19.29 -6.33 9.14
N VAL A 62 19.57 -5.61 8.05
CA VAL A 62 18.54 -5.15 7.11
C VAL A 62 17.79 -6.33 6.47
N LEU A 63 18.50 -7.39 6.07
CA LEU A 63 17.86 -8.60 5.53
C LEU A 63 16.90 -9.23 6.54
N VAL A 64 17.33 -9.40 7.80
CA VAL A 64 16.50 -10.02 8.84
C VAL A 64 15.25 -9.19 9.13
N ASP A 65 15.41 -7.88 9.29
CA ASP A 65 14.28 -6.98 9.56
C ASP A 65 13.31 -6.95 8.38
N SER A 66 13.82 -6.90 7.15
CA SER A 66 13.00 -6.94 5.93
C SER A 66 12.20 -8.23 5.84
N ALA A 67 12.83 -9.38 6.14
CA ALA A 67 12.15 -10.67 6.16
C ALA A 67 11.07 -10.74 7.25
N ALA A 68 11.34 -10.18 8.44
CA ALA A 68 10.38 -10.12 9.54
C ALA A 68 9.16 -9.26 9.17
N VAL A 69 9.38 -8.11 8.55
CA VAL A 69 8.32 -7.22 8.05
C VAL A 69 7.48 -7.94 7.00
N ALA A 70 8.10 -8.52 5.98
CA ALA A 70 7.42 -9.25 4.91
C ALA A 70 6.57 -10.41 5.45
N ALA A 71 7.11 -11.19 6.39
CA ALA A 71 6.40 -12.27 7.06
C ALA A 71 5.19 -11.77 7.88
N ASN A 72 5.33 -10.65 8.58
CA ASN A 72 4.24 -10.05 9.36
C ASN A 72 3.06 -9.63 8.48
N PHE A 73 3.33 -9.04 7.31
CA PHE A 73 2.30 -8.69 6.33
C PHE A 73 1.58 -9.94 5.78
N GLN A 74 2.33 -10.98 5.41
CA GLN A 74 1.73 -12.24 4.93
C GLN A 74 0.87 -12.93 5.99
N ARG A 75 1.25 -12.85 7.28
CA ARG A 75 0.44 -13.42 8.37
C ARG A 75 -0.94 -12.77 8.40
N MET A 76 -1.01 -11.44 8.36
CA MET A 76 -2.27 -10.71 8.42
C MET A 76 -3.17 -11.02 7.22
N VAL A 77 -2.60 -11.10 6.02
CA VAL A 77 -3.34 -11.46 4.80
C VAL A 77 -3.97 -12.84 4.91
N ARG A 78 -3.21 -13.86 5.35
CA ARG A 78 -3.74 -15.23 5.50
C ARG A 78 -4.86 -15.33 6.53
N ILE A 79 -4.75 -14.61 7.65
CA ILE A 79 -5.79 -14.57 8.68
C ILE A 79 -7.06 -13.92 8.10
N ALA A 80 -6.93 -12.78 7.43
CA ALA A 80 -8.07 -12.09 6.83
C ALA A 80 -8.77 -12.94 5.76
N ASP A 81 -8.01 -13.58 4.87
CA ASP A 81 -8.54 -14.46 3.83
C ASP A 81 -9.24 -15.69 4.41
N SER A 82 -8.69 -16.27 5.49
CA SER A 82 -9.25 -17.48 6.11
C SER A 82 -10.51 -17.21 6.94
N THR A 83 -10.65 -16.00 7.48
CA THR A 83 -11.78 -15.59 8.33
C THR A 83 -12.88 -14.88 7.55
N GLY A 84 -12.59 -14.43 6.32
CA GLY A 84 -13.53 -13.71 5.48
C GLY A 84 -13.90 -12.32 6.01
N ILE A 85 -12.98 -11.66 6.74
CA ILE A 85 -13.23 -10.31 7.30
C ILE A 85 -13.61 -9.36 6.16
N PRO A 86 -14.84 -8.79 6.15
CA PRO A 86 -15.26 -7.90 5.10
C PRO A 86 -14.53 -6.57 5.20
N LEU A 87 -14.26 -5.98 4.05
CA LEU A 87 -13.73 -4.62 3.98
C LEU A 87 -14.84 -3.63 4.35
N ASP A 88 -14.62 -2.79 5.37
CA ASP A 88 -15.61 -1.79 5.79
C ASP A 88 -16.03 -0.89 4.63
N GLU A 89 -17.33 -0.62 4.51
CA GLU A 89 -17.88 0.10 3.36
C GLU A 89 -17.33 1.53 3.20
N ARG A 90 -16.99 2.22 4.30
CA ARG A 90 -16.39 3.57 4.21
C ARG A 90 -14.96 3.47 3.69
N ASN A 91 -14.22 2.48 4.17
CA ASN A 91 -12.85 2.22 3.71
C ASN A 91 -12.84 1.79 2.23
N ALA A 92 -13.81 1.01 1.77
CA ALA A 92 -13.92 0.60 0.37
C ALA A 92 -14.10 1.79 -0.59
N ILE A 93 -14.90 2.79 -0.22
CA ILE A 93 -15.13 4.00 -1.04
C ILE A 93 -13.87 4.88 -1.11
N LEU A 94 -13.17 5.01 0.01
CA LEU A 94 -11.95 5.81 0.12
C LEU A 94 -10.78 5.16 -0.63
N SER A 95 -10.67 3.84 -0.57
CA SER A 95 -9.60 3.07 -1.22
C SER A 95 -9.80 2.87 -2.72
N TYR A 96 -11.00 3.13 -3.27
CA TYR A 96 -11.31 2.85 -4.67
C TYR A 96 -10.34 3.47 -5.69
N SER A 97 -9.95 4.73 -5.50
CA SER A 97 -9.02 5.41 -6.39
C SER A 97 -7.60 4.84 -6.29
N VAL A 98 -7.19 4.36 -5.11
CA VAL A 98 -5.88 3.72 -4.90
C VAL A 98 -5.87 2.33 -5.54
N VAL A 99 -6.93 1.53 -5.33
CA VAL A 99 -7.12 0.23 -5.97
C VAL A 99 -6.99 0.32 -7.48
N LYS A 100 -7.60 1.33 -8.10
CA LYS A 100 -7.53 1.54 -9.56
C LYS A 100 -6.15 2.01 -10.03
N LYS A 101 -5.50 2.94 -9.32
CA LYS A 101 -4.14 3.41 -9.66
C LYS A 101 -3.08 2.30 -9.53
N LEU A 102 -3.25 1.43 -8.54
CA LEU A 102 -2.34 0.30 -8.29
C LEU A 102 -2.74 -0.97 -9.06
N HIS A 103 -3.76 -0.90 -9.93
CA HIS A 103 -4.28 -2.04 -10.68
C HIS A 103 -4.51 -3.30 -9.83
N LEU A 104 -4.97 -3.13 -8.58
CA LEU A 104 -5.12 -4.25 -7.64
C LEU A 104 -6.28 -5.18 -8.02
N ASP A 105 -7.14 -4.75 -8.94
CA ASP A 105 -8.17 -5.57 -9.56
C ASP A 105 -7.61 -6.73 -10.41
N ARG A 106 -6.31 -6.74 -10.71
CA ARG A 106 -5.64 -7.85 -11.39
C ARG A 106 -5.42 -9.09 -10.51
N PHE A 107 -5.51 -8.95 -9.19
CA PHE A 107 -5.26 -10.05 -8.25
C PHE A 107 -6.53 -10.81 -7.93
N GLU A 108 -6.42 -12.14 -7.77
CA GLU A 108 -7.54 -13.04 -7.44
C GLU A 108 -8.32 -12.62 -6.18
N SER A 109 -7.64 -12.04 -5.19
CA SER A 109 -8.25 -11.57 -3.95
C SER A 109 -9.22 -10.40 -4.15
N ALA A 110 -9.18 -9.70 -5.29
CA ALA A 110 -10.10 -8.61 -5.61
C ALA A 110 -11.58 -9.06 -5.60
N ARG A 111 -11.86 -10.35 -5.80
CA ARG A 111 -13.21 -10.93 -5.67
C ARG A 111 -13.85 -10.72 -4.29
N ASN A 112 -13.03 -10.53 -3.26
CA ASN A 112 -13.48 -10.28 -1.88
C ASN A 112 -13.77 -8.79 -1.62
N THR A 113 -13.55 -7.91 -2.60
CA THR A 113 -13.82 -6.47 -2.45
C THR A 113 -15.28 -6.16 -2.78
N PRO A 114 -16.05 -5.56 -1.84
CA PRO A 114 -17.43 -5.17 -2.11
C PRO A 114 -17.49 -4.18 -3.29
N GLN A 115 -18.26 -4.51 -4.33
CA GLN A 115 -18.50 -3.59 -5.43
C GLN A 115 -19.49 -2.51 -4.96
N GLY A 116 -18.99 -1.31 -4.66
CA GLY A 116 -19.84 -0.18 -4.30
C GLY A 116 -20.89 0.09 -5.39
N GLY A 117 -22.17 0.03 -5.02
CA GLY A 117 -23.28 0.19 -5.96
C GLY A 117 -23.17 1.44 -6.83
N LEU A 118 -23.49 1.31 -8.12
CA LEU A 118 -23.29 2.33 -9.16
C LEU A 118 -23.82 3.72 -8.79
N LYS A 119 -24.97 3.79 -8.09
CA LYS A 119 -25.58 5.03 -7.61
C LYS A 119 -24.76 5.74 -6.53
N ARG A 120 -24.05 4.99 -5.68
CA ARG A 120 -23.24 5.49 -4.56
C ARG A 120 -21.84 5.95 -5.00
N ARG A 121 -21.31 5.39 -6.11
CA ARG A 121 -20.09 5.85 -6.80
C ARG A 121 -20.21 7.26 -7.38
N LEU A 122 -21.37 7.61 -7.96
CA LEU A 122 -21.61 8.95 -8.47
C LEU A 122 -21.71 9.99 -7.35
N LEU A 123 -22.36 9.63 -6.23
CA LEU A 123 -22.51 10.50 -5.05
C LEU A 123 -21.17 10.83 -4.37
N SER A 124 -20.22 9.88 -4.32
CA SER A 124 -18.93 10.11 -3.66
C SER A 124 -18.01 11.08 -4.43
N LEU A 125 -18.14 11.17 -5.76
CA LEU A 125 -17.37 12.11 -6.57
C LEU A 125 -17.78 13.57 -6.31
N ILE A 126 -19.04 13.82 -5.96
CA ILE A 126 -19.57 15.15 -5.64
C ILE A 126 -19.27 15.52 -4.17
N ALA A 127 -19.30 14.54 -3.26
CA ALA A 127 -19.11 14.78 -1.83
C ALA A 127 -17.64 14.87 -1.37
N LYS A 128 -16.70 14.24 -2.10
CA LYS A 128 -15.26 14.25 -1.80
C LYS A 128 -14.65 15.65 -1.57
N PRO A 129 -14.88 16.68 -2.42
CA PRO A 129 -14.26 17.99 -2.21
C PRO A 129 -14.74 18.70 -0.93
N LEU A 130 -15.99 18.49 -0.53
CA LEU A 130 -16.55 19.06 0.71
C LEU A 130 -16.03 18.35 1.97
N ALA A 131 -15.92 17.02 1.92
CA ALA A 131 -15.41 16.22 3.04
C ALA A 131 -13.92 16.52 3.34
N ILE A 132 -13.11 16.66 2.29
CA ILE A 132 -11.69 17.00 2.40
C ILE A 132 -11.53 18.41 3.00
N ARG A 133 -12.31 19.40 2.54
CA ARG A 133 -12.31 20.76 3.13
C ARG A 133 -12.67 20.75 4.62
N LYS A 134 -13.67 19.96 5.02
CA LYS A 134 -14.11 19.89 6.42
C LYS A 134 -13.04 19.24 7.32
N LEU A 135 -12.41 18.17 6.84
CA LEU A 135 -11.31 17.51 7.55
C LEU A 135 -10.07 18.41 7.69
N LYS A 136 -9.73 19.17 6.63
CA LYS A 136 -8.63 20.15 6.68
C LYS A 136 -8.87 21.22 7.77
N LYS A 137 -10.09 21.74 7.83
CA LYS A 137 -10.49 22.73 8.83
C LYS A 137 -10.44 22.20 10.27
N LEU A 138 -10.84 20.94 10.47
CA LEU A 138 -10.74 20.25 11.77
C LEU A 138 -9.29 19.97 12.19
N ALA A 139 -8.39 19.70 11.23
CA ALA A 139 -6.97 19.52 11.50
C ALA A 139 -6.27 20.86 11.83
N GLU A 140 -6.64 21.94 11.14
CA GLU A 140 -6.17 23.30 11.43
C GLU A 140 -6.62 23.79 12.81
N GLU A 141 -7.89 23.60 13.17
CA GLU A 141 -8.43 23.96 14.50
C GLU A 141 -7.73 23.19 15.63
N LYS A 142 -7.41 21.91 15.42
CA LYS A 142 -6.71 21.09 16.42
C LYS A 142 -5.22 21.41 16.54
N SER A 143 -4.61 21.97 15.50
CA SER A 143 -3.19 22.39 15.52
C SER A 143 -3.00 23.78 16.11
N ALA A 144 -4.07 24.57 16.29
CA ALA A 144 -4.04 25.91 16.90
C ALA A 144 -4.22 25.88 18.44
N ASP A 145 -4.59 24.72 19.00
CA ASP A 145 -4.79 24.48 20.44
C ASP A 145 -3.57 23.82 21.14
N ILE A 146 -2.41 23.76 20.44
CA ILE A 146 -1.10 23.33 20.97
C ILE A 146 -0.10 24.47 20.76
#